data_AF-A0A7C1XED5-F1
#
_entry.id   AF-A0A7C1XED5-F1
#
_cell.length_a   1.000
_cell.length_b   1.000
_cell.length_c   1.000
_cell.angle_alpha   90.00
_cell.angle_beta   90.00
_cell.angle_gamma   90.00
#
_symmetry.space_group_name_H-M   'P 1'
#
loop_
_entity.id
_entity.type
_entity.pdbx_description
1 polymer ?
#
loop_
_entity_poly.entity_id
_entity_poly.type
_entity_poly.pdbx_seq_one_letter_code
_entity_poly.pdbx_strand_id
1 'polypeptide(L)'
;MPTAAQRTALAATVIGLLLWLSATIGRAIVTYDLYEPGTMRLRPVPIAQQLDQLRLAHNLALIGWASYGLTVAAAALTALVCRRLLRREGYLAIALLLISASLAWQSWIAPTELALAREFPSRTVPPPPERYEMIRTLVEKRFFRQSPADLLNVLTAATVIVVLVVQPRRLPHV
;
A
#
# COMPACT_ATOMS: atom_id res chain seq x y z
N MET A 1 3.10 -26.11 -19.55
CA MET A 1 4.06 -25.40 -18.67
C MET A 1 4.02 -23.89 -18.95
N PRO A 2 4.15 -23.02 -17.95
CA PRO A 2 4.12 -21.56 -18.14
C PRO A 2 5.37 -21.05 -18.87
N THR A 3 5.17 -20.09 -19.78
CA THR A 3 6.25 -19.46 -20.57
C THR A 3 7.14 -18.57 -19.69
N ALA A 4 8.35 -18.24 -20.16
CA ALA A 4 9.25 -17.33 -19.44
C ALA A 4 8.56 -15.98 -19.15
N ALA A 5 7.86 -15.40 -20.14
CA ALA A 5 7.09 -14.16 -19.97
C ALA A 5 6.02 -14.25 -18.88
N GLN A 6 5.29 -15.38 -18.79
CA GLN A 6 4.28 -15.61 -17.76
C GLN A 6 4.92 -15.69 -16.36
N ARG A 7 6.04 -16.38 -16.23
CA ARG A 7 6.79 -16.48 -14.97
C ARG A 7 7.31 -15.12 -14.52
N THR A 8 7.88 -14.34 -15.44
CA THR A 8 8.38 -12.99 -15.14
C THR A 8 7.27 -12.04 -14.72
N ALA A 9 6.12 -12.06 -15.40
CA ALA A 9 4.98 -11.21 -15.05
C ALA A 9 4.40 -11.56 -13.66
N LEU A 10 4.24 -12.86 -13.37
CA LEU A 10 3.81 -13.34 -12.05
C LEU A 10 4.82 -12.96 -10.96
N ALA A 11 6.12 -13.15 -11.20
CA ALA A 11 7.17 -12.77 -10.26
C ALA A 11 7.18 -11.26 -9.99
N ALA A 12 7.06 -10.44 -11.03
CA ALA A 12 6.96 -8.99 -10.89
C ALA A 12 5.74 -8.57 -10.06
N THR A 13 4.60 -9.25 -10.24
CA THR A 13 3.38 -9.00 -9.44
C THR A 13 3.60 -9.35 -7.98
N VAL A 14 4.21 -10.51 -7.68
CA VAL A 14 4.52 -10.93 -6.30
C VAL A 14 5.52 -9.97 -5.64
N ILE A 15 6.58 -9.57 -6.34
CA ILE A 15 7.55 -8.60 -5.83
C ILE A 15 6.88 -7.26 -5.53
N GLY A 16 6.04 -6.77 -6.44
CA GLY A 16 5.25 -5.55 -6.23
C GLY A 16 4.39 -5.64 -4.97
N LEU A 17 3.65 -6.74 -4.81
CA LEU A 17 2.82 -6.99 -3.62
C LEU A 17 3.63 -7.01 -2.33
N LEU A 18 4.82 -7.62 -2.34
CA LEU A 18 5.71 -7.66 -1.17
C LEU A 18 6.21 -6.26 -0.79
N LEU A 19 6.60 -5.45 -1.78
CA LEU A 19 7.02 -4.06 -1.54
C LEU A 19 5.85 -3.22 -0.99
N TRP A 20 4.67 -3.37 -1.59
CA TRP A 20 3.47 -2.67 -1.16
C TRP A 20 3.03 -3.07 0.26
N LEU A 21 3.04 -4.37 0.56
CA LEU A 21 2.78 -4.89 1.89
C LEU A 21 3.78 -4.35 2.92
N SER A 22 5.08 -4.40 2.59
CA SER A 22 6.15 -3.92 3.48
C SER A 22 6.01 -2.44 3.79
N ALA A 23 5.72 -1.61 2.79
CA ALA A 23 5.47 -0.18 2.97
C ALA A 23 4.21 0.09 3.81
N THR A 24 3.15 -0.69 3.60
CA THR A 24 1.91 -0.57 4.38
C THR A 24 2.12 -0.94 5.84
N ILE A 25 2.84 -2.03 6.12
CA ILE A 25 3.21 -2.45 7.48
C ILE A 25 4.12 -1.41 8.14
N GLY A 26 5.18 -0.97 7.44
CA GLY A 26 6.09 0.05 7.95
C GLY A 26 5.34 1.34 8.30
N ARG A 27 4.42 1.78 7.43
CA ARG A 27 3.56 2.93 7.71
C ARG A 27 2.69 2.69 8.94
N ALA A 28 2.08 1.52 9.08
CA ALA A 28 1.26 1.18 10.23
C ALA A 28 2.05 1.22 11.55
N ILE A 29 3.30 0.73 11.55
CA ILE A 29 4.21 0.78 12.71
C ILE A 29 4.48 2.24 13.12
N VAL A 30 4.90 3.08 12.18
CA VAL A 30 5.19 4.49 12.48
C VAL A 30 3.93 5.24 12.92
N THR A 31 2.79 4.91 12.31
CA THR A 31 1.48 5.47 12.69
C THR A 31 1.09 5.03 14.10
N TYR A 32 1.33 3.78 14.49
CA TYR A 32 1.07 3.30 15.85
C TYR A 32 1.90 4.06 16.91
N ASP A 33 3.12 4.46 16.58
CA ASP A 33 3.97 5.27 17.46
C ASP A 33 3.53 6.74 17.54
N LEU A 34 2.88 7.26 16.50
CA LEU A 34 2.36 8.63 16.43
C LEU A 34 1.13 8.86 17.32
N TYR A 35 0.24 7.86 17.42
CA TYR A 35 -1.02 7.98 18.16
C TYR A 35 -0.95 7.35 19.55
N GLU A 36 -1.78 7.85 20.46
CA GLU A 36 -2.05 7.16 21.71
C GLU A 36 -2.81 5.85 21.43
N PRO A 37 -2.43 4.74 22.07
CA PRO A 37 -3.09 3.45 21.84
C PRO A 37 -4.61 3.53 22.06
N GLY A 38 -5.38 3.04 21.09
CA GLY A 38 -6.84 3.02 21.16
C GLY A 38 -7.52 4.39 20.95
N THR A 39 -6.76 5.44 20.62
CA THR A 39 -7.32 6.77 20.34
C THR A 39 -6.85 7.31 19.00
N MET A 40 -7.46 8.43 18.58
CA MET A 40 -7.09 9.20 17.39
C MET A 40 -6.20 10.40 17.73
N ARG A 41 -5.77 10.51 19.00
CA ARG A 41 -4.98 11.63 19.49
C ARG A 41 -3.51 11.35 19.28
N LEU A 42 -2.79 12.33 18.74
CA LEU A 42 -1.34 12.27 18.65
C LEU A 42 -0.75 12.24 20.07
N ARG A 43 0.28 11.42 20.29
CA ARG A 43 0.97 11.37 21.60
C ARG A 43 1.53 12.76 21.94
N PRO A 44 1.47 13.19 23.21
CA PRO A 44 1.95 14.50 23.65
C PRO A 44 3.49 14.55 23.75
N VAL A 45 4.17 14.37 22.62
CA VAL A 45 5.63 14.51 22.46
C VAL A 45 5.98 15.88 21.89
N PRO A 46 7.23 16.37 22.02
CA PRO A 46 7.65 17.65 21.47
C PRO A 46 7.31 17.79 19.98
N ILE A 47 6.86 18.97 19.55
CA ILE A 47 6.42 19.25 18.18
C ILE A 47 7.47 18.83 17.14
N ALA A 48 8.75 19.08 17.43
CA ALA A 48 9.85 18.68 16.54
C ALA A 48 9.91 17.16 16.31
N GLN A 49 9.68 16.36 17.35
CA GLN A 49 9.64 14.89 17.24
C GLN A 49 8.38 14.43 16.50
N GLN A 50 7.23 15.04 16.76
CA GLN A 50 5.99 14.72 16.05
C GLN A 50 6.11 15.00 14.55
N LEU A 51 6.65 16.17 14.17
CA LEU A 51 6.84 16.52 12.77
C LEU A 51 7.79 15.56 12.05
N ASP A 52 8.81 15.05 12.73
CA ASP A 52 9.72 14.06 12.17
C ASP A 52 9.04 12.70 11.98
N GLN A 53 8.26 12.24 12.96
CA GLN A 53 7.46 11.01 12.83
C GLN A 53 6.39 11.13 11.73
N LEU A 54 5.73 12.28 11.62
CA LEU A 54 4.75 12.56 10.57
C LEU A 54 5.41 12.56 9.18
N ARG A 55 6.62 13.11 9.06
CA ARG A 55 7.45 13.03 7.84
C ARG A 55 7.77 11.58 7.50
N LEU A 56 8.19 10.77 8.47
CA LEU A 56 8.48 9.34 8.26
C LEU A 56 7.23 8.57 7.80
N ALA A 57 6.09 8.78 8.45
CA ALA A 57 4.82 8.19 8.06
C ALA A 57 4.39 8.60 6.64
N HIS A 58 4.63 9.86 6.27
CA HIS A 58 4.35 10.34 4.92
C HIS A 58 5.30 9.74 3.87
N ASN A 59 6.60 9.65 4.15
CA ASN A 59 7.57 9.01 3.27
C ASN A 59 7.20 7.54 2.99
N LEU A 60 6.81 6.80 4.02
CA LEU A 60 6.35 5.41 3.88
C LEU A 60 5.05 5.31 3.07
N ALA A 61 4.17 6.29 3.18
CA ALA A 61 2.97 6.36 2.36
C ALA A 61 3.29 6.57 0.88
N LEU A 62 4.24 7.46 0.55
CA LEU A 62 4.70 7.66 -0.82
C LEU A 62 5.34 6.39 -1.40
N ILE A 63 6.14 5.67 -0.61
CA ILE A 63 6.70 4.37 -1.02
C ILE A 63 5.57 3.35 -1.23
N GLY A 64 4.58 3.31 -0.35
CA GLY A 64 3.40 2.46 -0.47
C GLY A 64 2.61 2.74 -1.74
N TRP A 65 2.44 4.01 -2.10
CA TRP A 65 1.78 4.45 -3.32
C TRP A 65 2.57 4.09 -4.59
N ALA A 66 3.87 4.34 -4.60
CA ALA A 66 4.73 4.00 -5.72
C ALA A 66 4.76 2.47 -5.95
N SER A 67 4.91 1.69 -4.89
CA SER A 67 4.89 0.22 -4.94
C SER A 67 3.52 -0.34 -5.34
N TYR A 68 2.42 0.29 -4.92
CA TYR A 68 1.09 -0.06 -5.41
C TYR A 68 0.95 0.20 -6.91
N GLY A 69 1.40 1.35 -7.41
CA GLY A 69 1.41 1.66 -8.85
C GLY A 69 2.18 0.62 -9.67
N LEU A 70 3.36 0.21 -9.19
CA LEU A 70 4.14 -0.88 -9.79
C LEU A 70 3.39 -2.22 -9.77
N THR A 71 2.70 -2.52 -8.66
CA THR A 71 1.89 -3.73 -8.51
C THR A 71 0.74 -3.76 -9.52
N VAL A 72 0.03 -2.65 -9.70
CA VAL A 72 -1.06 -2.54 -10.68
C VAL A 72 -0.54 -2.72 -12.11
N ALA A 73 0.60 -2.11 -12.44
CA ALA A 73 1.23 -2.28 -13.75
C ALA A 73 1.66 -3.74 -14.00
N ALA A 74 2.27 -4.40 -13.01
CA ALA A 74 2.65 -5.80 -13.10
C ALA A 74 1.43 -6.74 -13.17
N ALA A 75 0.36 -6.42 -12.45
CA ALA A 75 -0.92 -7.13 -12.50
C ALA A 75 -1.57 -7.00 -13.88
N ALA A 76 -1.57 -5.81 -14.49
CA ALA A 76 -2.06 -5.60 -15.84
C ALA A 76 -1.24 -6.38 -16.88
N LEU A 77 0.09 -6.39 -16.76
CA LEU A 77 0.96 -7.22 -17.61
C LEU A 77 0.64 -8.71 -17.44
N THR A 78 0.45 -9.16 -16.20
CA THR A 78 0.04 -10.54 -15.90
C THR A 78 -1.30 -10.86 -16.52
N ALA A 79 -2.28 -9.96 -16.44
CA ALA A 79 -3.59 -10.13 -17.07
C ALA A 79 -3.46 -10.30 -18.60
N LEU A 80 -2.61 -9.51 -19.24
CA LEU A 80 -2.36 -9.55 -20.68
C LEU A 80 -1.70 -10.88 -21.10
N VAL A 81 -0.60 -11.25 -20.43
CA VAL A 81 0.24 -12.40 -20.80
C VAL A 81 -0.41 -13.74 -20.38
N CYS A 82 -1.20 -13.73 -19.30
CA CYS A 82 -1.91 -14.90 -18.79
C CYS A 82 -3.41 -14.91 -19.19
N ARG A 83 -3.86 -14.09 -20.15
CA ARG A 83 -5.29 -13.96 -20.51
C ARG A 83 -6.02 -15.28 -20.78
N ARG A 84 -5.33 -16.25 -21.38
CA ARG A 84 -5.88 -17.59 -21.68
C ARG A 84 -6.01 -18.46 -20.43
N LEU A 85 -5.13 -18.25 -19.46
CA LEU A 85 -5.13 -18.94 -18.18
C LEU A 85 -6.16 -18.35 -17.22
N LEU A 86 -6.50 -17.06 -17.31
CA LEU A 86 -7.51 -16.43 -16.44
C LEU A 86 -8.87 -17.14 -16.47
N ARG A 87 -9.27 -17.69 -17.61
CA ARG A 87 -10.54 -18.43 -17.73
C ARG A 87 -10.50 -19.83 -17.12
N ARG A 88 -9.31 -20.41 -16.98
CA ARG A 88 -9.10 -21.75 -16.44
C ARG A 88 -8.74 -21.70 -14.95
N GLU A 89 -8.00 -20.69 -14.55
CA GLU A 89 -7.45 -20.50 -13.21
C GLU A 89 -8.17 -19.35 -12.50
N GLY A 90 -9.34 -19.66 -11.90
CA GLY A 90 -10.17 -18.66 -11.22
C GLY A 90 -9.44 -17.91 -10.11
N TYR A 91 -8.44 -18.53 -9.47
CA TYR A 91 -7.64 -17.88 -8.43
C TYR A 91 -6.80 -16.71 -8.96
N LEU A 92 -6.32 -16.78 -10.21
CA LEU A 92 -5.54 -15.70 -10.83
C LEU A 92 -6.46 -14.52 -11.14
N ALA A 93 -7.69 -14.79 -11.58
CA ALA A 93 -8.70 -13.76 -11.80
C ALA A 93 -9.09 -13.06 -10.48
N ILE A 94 -9.31 -13.83 -9.41
CA ILE A 94 -9.61 -13.28 -8.07
C ILE A 94 -8.45 -12.40 -7.58
N ALA A 95 -7.20 -12.85 -7.75
CA ALA A 95 -6.03 -12.08 -7.36
C ALA A 95 -5.98 -10.70 -8.04
N LEU A 96 -6.16 -10.66 -9.36
CA LEU A 96 -6.17 -9.42 -10.13
C LEU A 96 -7.37 -8.52 -9.77
N LEU A 97 -8.53 -9.12 -9.51
CA LEU A 97 -9.72 -8.39 -9.08
C LEU A 97 -9.50 -7.73 -7.72
N LEU A 98 -8.88 -8.42 -6.76
CA LEU A 98 -8.56 -7.85 -5.45
C LEU A 98 -7.56 -6.68 -5.54
N ILE A 99 -6.51 -6.83 -6.36
CA ILE A 99 -5.56 -5.73 -6.64
C ILE A 99 -6.29 -4.53 -7.24
N SER A 100 -7.20 -4.77 -8.19
CA SER A 100 -7.94 -3.71 -8.87
C SER A 100 -8.99 -3.05 -7.98
N ALA A 101 -9.66 -3.83 -7.12
CA ALA A 101 -10.65 -3.32 -6.17
C ALA A 101 -10.00 -2.33 -5.17
N SER A 102 -8.73 -2.57 -4.81
CA SER A 102 -7.96 -1.66 -3.96
C SER A 102 -7.78 -0.27 -4.59
N LEU A 103 -7.91 -0.14 -5.92
CA LEU A 103 -7.71 1.11 -6.65
C LEU A 103 -8.78 2.15 -6.31
N ALA A 104 -10.02 1.71 -6.09
CA ALA A 104 -11.10 2.57 -5.62
C ALA A 104 -10.75 3.22 -4.28
N TRP A 105 -10.17 2.43 -3.36
CA TRP A 105 -9.78 2.92 -2.05
C TRP A 105 -8.57 3.86 -2.11
N GLN A 106 -7.56 3.51 -2.92
CA GLN A 106 -6.40 4.39 -3.16
C GLN A 106 -6.83 5.73 -3.79
N SER A 107 -7.81 5.71 -4.70
CA SER A 107 -8.37 6.92 -5.29
C SER A 107 -9.12 7.79 -4.27
N TRP A 108 -9.81 7.18 -3.31
CA TRP A 108 -10.53 7.90 -2.25
C TRP A 108 -9.59 8.65 -1.29
N ILE A 109 -8.44 8.06 -0.97
CA ILE A 109 -7.45 8.69 -0.06
C ILE A 109 -6.50 9.65 -0.78
N ALA A 110 -6.41 9.57 -2.12
CA ALA A 110 -5.53 10.38 -2.96
C ALA A 110 -5.49 11.88 -2.65
N PRO A 111 -6.64 12.56 -2.50
CA PRO A 111 -6.63 14.01 -2.31
C PRO A 111 -5.98 14.42 -0.99
N THR A 112 -6.17 13.62 0.06
CA THR A 112 -5.59 13.87 1.39
C THR A 112 -4.09 13.63 1.39
N GLU A 113 -3.62 12.57 0.73
CA GLU A 113 -2.18 12.29 0.58
C GLU A 113 -1.47 13.38 -0.23
N LEU A 114 -2.12 13.87 -1.30
CA LEU A 114 -1.56 14.93 -2.14
C LEU A 114 -1.56 16.29 -1.43
N ALA A 115 -2.56 16.58 -0.61
CA ALA A 115 -2.56 17.75 0.26
C ALA A 115 -1.43 17.68 1.29
N LEU A 116 -1.22 16.53 1.94
CA LEU A 116 -0.12 16.32 2.87
C LEU A 116 1.24 16.47 2.18
N ALA A 117 1.41 15.91 0.97
CA ALA A 117 2.66 15.98 0.23
C ALA A 117 3.11 17.42 -0.06
N ARG A 118 2.18 18.38 -0.16
CA ARG A 118 2.49 19.80 -0.35
C ARG A 118 3.03 20.46 0.91
N GLU A 119 2.70 19.93 2.09
CA GLU A 119 3.15 20.47 3.37
C GLU A 119 4.51 19.91 3.81
N PHE A 120 4.99 18.81 3.20
CA PHE A 120 6.32 18.24 3.46
C PHE A 120 7.32 18.72 2.39
N PRO A 121 8.21 19.69 2.70
CA PRO A 121 9.09 20.31 1.70
C PRO A 121 10.16 19.36 1.16
N SER A 122 10.51 18.32 1.93
CA SER A 122 11.50 17.33 1.51
C SER A 122 11.31 16.00 2.23
N ARG A 123 11.98 14.97 1.73
CA ARG A 123 12.02 13.65 2.38
C ARG A 123 12.91 13.62 3.60
N THR A 124 13.89 14.51 3.72
CA THR A 124 14.97 14.45 4.73
C THR A 124 14.83 15.49 5.84
N VAL A 125 14.21 16.63 5.54
CA VAL A 125 14.03 17.75 6.48
C VAL A 125 12.57 17.79 6.92
N PRO A 126 12.27 17.84 8.24
CA PRO A 126 10.92 18.02 8.73
C PRO A 126 10.37 19.39 8.29
N PRO A 127 9.04 19.51 8.15
CA PRO A 127 8.41 20.78 7.82
C PRO A 127 8.61 21.79 8.97
N PRO A 128 8.57 23.10 8.70
CA PRO A 128 8.73 24.12 9.72
C PRO A 128 7.60 24.03 10.77
N PRO A 129 7.86 24.36 12.05
CA PRO A 129 6.88 24.27 13.14
C PRO A 129 5.58 25.03 12.89
N GLU A 130 5.63 26.13 12.14
CA GLU A 130 4.47 26.94 11.75
C GLU A 130 3.42 26.15 10.96
N ARG A 131 3.82 25.07 10.29
CA ARG A 131 2.93 24.19 9.51
C ARG A 131 2.28 23.10 10.35
N TYR A 132 2.65 22.97 11.62
CA TYR A 132 2.22 21.87 12.48
C TYR A 132 0.69 21.75 12.57
N GLU A 133 -0.03 22.84 12.83
CA GLU A 133 -1.49 22.78 12.96
C GLU A 133 -2.17 22.37 11.65
N MET A 134 -1.70 22.89 10.50
CA MET A 134 -2.22 22.48 9.20
C MET A 134 -2.00 20.97 8.96
N ILE A 135 -0.77 20.50 9.18
CA ILE A 135 -0.42 19.08 9.00
C ILE A 135 -1.25 18.21 9.95
N ARG A 136 -1.38 18.60 11.22
CA ARG A 136 -2.18 17.91 12.22
C ARG A 136 -3.63 17.76 11.76
N THR A 137 -4.28 18.83 11.31
CA THR A 137 -5.67 18.74 10.83
C THR A 137 -5.83 17.80 9.62
N LEU A 138 -4.85 17.79 8.71
CA LEU A 138 -4.84 16.89 7.55
C LEU A 138 -4.63 15.43 7.97
N VAL A 139 -3.75 15.18 8.94
CA VAL A 139 -3.44 13.86 9.51
C VAL A 139 -4.65 13.30 10.27
N GLU A 140 -5.35 14.11 11.06
CA GLU A 140 -6.58 13.72 11.74
C GLU A 140 -7.68 13.35 10.74
N LYS A 141 -7.85 14.12 9.65
CA LYS A 141 -8.77 13.78 8.54
C LYS A 141 -8.38 12.48 7.84
N ARG A 142 -7.08 12.23 7.70
CA ARG A 142 -6.52 11.03 7.05
C ARG A 142 -6.81 9.77 7.87
N PHE A 143 -6.68 9.82 9.20
CA PHE A 143 -6.81 8.66 10.08
C PHE A 143 -8.10 7.85 9.84
N PHE A 144 -9.25 8.54 9.80
CA PHE A 144 -10.56 7.90 9.56
C PHE A 144 -10.68 7.19 8.21
N ARG A 145 -9.98 7.70 7.19
CA ARG A 145 -10.00 7.13 5.84
C ARG A 145 -8.94 6.05 5.65
N GLN A 146 -7.85 6.16 6.39
CA GLN A 146 -6.65 5.35 6.19
C GLN A 146 -6.64 4.06 7.03
N SER A 147 -7.20 4.06 8.24
CA SER A 147 -7.20 2.86 9.08
C SER A 147 -7.92 1.67 8.41
N PRO A 148 -9.14 1.83 7.83
CA PRO A 148 -9.77 0.75 7.06
C PRO A 148 -9.01 0.44 5.76
N ALA A 149 -8.38 1.44 5.14
CA ALA A 149 -7.53 1.28 3.96
C ALA A 149 -6.42 0.28 4.19
N ASP A 150 -5.68 0.50 5.28
CA ASP A 150 -4.46 -0.22 5.57
C ASP A 150 -4.77 -1.66 5.93
N LEU A 151 -5.85 -1.90 6.66
CA LEU A 151 -6.31 -3.26 6.92
C LEU A 151 -6.70 -3.98 5.62
N LEU A 152 -7.48 -3.35 4.75
CA LEU A 152 -7.87 -3.92 3.46
C LEU A 152 -6.69 -4.15 2.53
N ASN A 153 -5.71 -3.23 2.50
CA ASN A 153 -4.49 -3.35 1.71
C ASN A 153 -3.63 -4.51 2.20
N VAL A 154 -3.44 -4.64 3.52
CA VAL A 154 -2.68 -5.75 4.12
C VAL A 154 -3.36 -7.09 3.83
N LEU A 155 -4.67 -7.18 4.06
CA LEU A 155 -5.44 -8.40 3.78
C LEU A 155 -5.40 -8.77 2.30
N THR A 156 -5.56 -7.78 1.42
CA THR A 156 -5.46 -7.97 -0.03
C THR A 156 -4.08 -8.48 -0.41
N ALA A 157 -3.01 -7.79 -0.02
CA ALA A 157 -1.67 -8.17 -0.40
C ALA A 157 -1.29 -9.56 0.14
N ALA A 158 -1.59 -9.83 1.42
CA ALA A 158 -1.33 -11.14 2.03
C ALA A 158 -2.12 -12.26 1.34
N THR A 159 -3.42 -12.06 1.09
CA THR A 159 -4.27 -13.04 0.41
C THR A 159 -3.76 -13.32 -0.99
N VAL A 160 -3.44 -12.30 -1.77
CA VAL A 160 -2.96 -12.46 -3.14
C VAL A 160 -1.59 -13.14 -3.17
N ILE A 161 -0.67 -12.81 -2.25
CA ILE A 161 0.62 -13.51 -2.14
C ILE A 161 0.39 -14.99 -1.84
N VAL A 162 -0.45 -15.32 -0.86
CA VAL A 162 -0.75 -16.72 -0.51
C VAL A 162 -1.36 -17.45 -1.70
N VAL A 163 -2.34 -16.85 -2.37
CA VAL A 163 -2.97 -17.45 -3.55
C VAL A 163 -1.95 -17.67 -4.67
N LEU A 164 -1.15 -16.66 -5.02
CA LEU A 164 -0.19 -16.75 -6.13
C LEU A 164 1.04 -17.61 -5.83
N VAL A 165 1.36 -17.88 -4.57
CA VAL A 165 2.53 -18.69 -4.18
C VAL A 165 2.15 -20.13 -3.81
N VAL A 166 1.01 -20.33 -3.14
CA VAL A 166 0.59 -21.65 -2.62
C VAL A 166 -0.26 -22.43 -3.63
N GLN A 167 -1.19 -21.80 -4.35
CA GLN A 167 -2.04 -22.49 -5.32
C GLN A 167 -1.29 -23.05 -6.55
N PRO A 168 -0.25 -22.40 -7.12
CA PRO A 168 0.46 -22.97 -8.27
C PRO A 168 1.11 -24.33 -7.96
N ARG A 169 1.36 -24.63 -6.68
CA ARG A 169 1.93 -25.91 -6.23
C ARG A 169 0.89 -27.03 -6.11
N ARG A 170 -0.40 -26.72 -6.22
CA ARG A 170 -1.51 -27.68 -6.07
C ARG A 170 -2.17 -28.07 -7.40
N LEU A 171 -1.73 -27.52 -8.53
CA LEU A 171 -2.22 -27.97 -9.84
C LEU A 171 -1.70 -29.38 -10.10
N PRO A 172 -2.59 -30.40 -10.23
CA PRO A 172 -2.16 -31.74 -10.55
C PRO A 172 -1.45 -31.73 -11.91
N HIS A 173 -0.27 -32.33 -11.95
CA HIS A 173 0.40 -32.69 -13.18
C HIS A 173 -0.54 -33.61 -13.98
N VAL A 174 -1.18 -33.06 -15.00
CA VAL A 174 -1.85 -33.82 -16.05
C VAL A 174 -1.30 -33.36 -17.39
#